data_AF-H0SHF9-F1
#
_entry.id   AF-H0SHF9-F1
#
_cell.length_a   1.000
_cell.length_b   1.000
_cell.length_c   1.000
_cell.angle_alpha   90.00
_cell.angle_beta   90.00
_cell.angle_gamma   90.00
#
_symmetry.space_group_name_H-M   'P 1'
#
loop_
_entity.id
_entity.type
_entity.pdbx_description
1 polymer ?
#
loop_
_entity_poly.entity_id
_entity_poly.type
_entity_poly.pdbx_seq_one_letter_code
_entity_poly.pdbx_strand_id
1 'polypeptide(L)'
;MAAELAIGLARRLAMTLEPSDMPGYYWHYAQTPFEDGCYVLWELGAAMTLVETQSGFEGMTHPQYELAKRRRGEEAFAVYSFFEAPKTRASVLAYGELPDALFARLLDVYLKTACEYGPEGTQLYSGREPFTPALEFVQEIAAFIACGYAEECGNMIRWSDKIASAI
;
A
#
# COMPACT_ATOMS: atom_id res chain seq x y z
N MET A 1 -4.79 7.65 9.89
CA MET A 1 -4.94 6.24 9.44
C MET A 1 -4.50 6.05 7.99
N ALA A 2 -5.13 6.66 6.99
CA ALA A 2 -4.80 6.44 5.58
C ALA A 2 -3.29 6.53 5.26
N ALA A 3 -2.59 7.54 5.79
CA ALA A 3 -1.15 7.66 5.58
C ALA A 3 -0.35 6.47 6.13
N GLU A 4 -0.69 5.97 7.31
CA GLU A 4 -0.01 4.82 7.92
C GLU A 4 -0.36 3.51 7.19
N LEU A 5 -1.59 3.36 6.68
CA LEU A 5 -1.94 2.24 5.80
C LEU A 5 -1.13 2.27 4.49
N ALA A 6 -1.00 3.44 3.87
CA ALA A 6 -0.19 3.59 2.65
C ALA A 6 1.30 3.29 2.91
N ILE A 7 1.84 3.72 4.05
CA ILE A 7 3.21 3.39 4.47
C ILE A 7 3.38 1.88 4.65
N GLY A 8 2.46 1.26 5.38
CA GLY A 8 2.48 -0.18 5.63
C GLY A 8 2.36 -0.99 4.34
N LEU A 9 1.47 -0.57 3.43
CA LEU A 9 1.29 -1.20 2.12
C LEU A 9 2.55 -1.04 1.25
N ALA A 10 3.14 0.16 1.17
CA ALA A 10 4.38 0.40 0.45
C ALA A 10 5.53 -0.49 0.96
N ARG A 11 5.68 -0.59 2.29
CA ARG A 11 6.66 -1.49 2.92
C ARG A 11 6.37 -2.95 2.58
N ARG A 12 5.12 -3.39 2.71
CA ARG A 12 4.72 -4.77 2.44
C ARG A 12 4.97 -5.16 0.99
N LEU A 13 4.62 -4.30 0.03
CA LEU A 13 4.89 -4.53 -1.38
C LEU A 13 6.39 -4.58 -1.66
N ALA A 14 7.18 -3.63 -1.13
CA ALA A 14 8.64 -3.64 -1.31
C ALA A 14 9.34 -4.90 -0.74
N MET A 15 8.76 -5.52 0.29
CA MET A 15 9.25 -6.79 0.86
C MET A 15 8.79 -8.04 0.10
N THR A 16 7.77 -7.92 -0.75
CA THR A 16 7.09 -9.05 -1.38
C THR A 16 7.39 -9.14 -2.88
N LEU A 17 7.49 -8.00 -3.54
CA LEU A 17 7.64 -7.91 -4.99
C LEU A 17 9.06 -8.17 -5.45
N GLU A 18 9.20 -8.61 -6.69
CA GLU A 18 10.50 -8.86 -7.30
C GLU A 18 11.17 -7.54 -7.69
N PRO A 19 12.51 -7.43 -7.61
CA PRO A 19 13.21 -6.27 -8.16
C PRO A 19 13.07 -6.25 -9.69
N SER A 20 12.86 -5.07 -10.26
CA SER A 20 12.91 -4.89 -11.72
C SER A 20 14.34 -4.58 -12.20
N ASP A 21 14.57 -4.59 -13.51
CA ASP A 21 15.85 -4.17 -14.11
C ASP A 21 16.16 -2.68 -13.86
N MET A 22 15.15 -1.87 -13.51
CA MET A 22 15.32 -0.46 -13.19
C MET A 22 15.60 -0.30 -11.68
N PRO A 23 16.75 0.31 -11.29
CA PRO A 23 17.11 0.45 -9.88
C PRO A 23 16.04 1.17 -9.06
N GLY A 24 15.63 0.57 -7.93
CA GLY A 24 14.62 1.12 -7.03
C GLY A 24 13.17 0.92 -7.49
N TYR A 25 12.96 0.16 -8.57
CA TYR A 25 11.64 -0.28 -9.01
C TYR A 25 11.46 -1.76 -8.77
N TYR A 26 10.22 -2.13 -8.48
CA TYR A 26 9.75 -3.48 -8.24
C TYR A 26 8.79 -3.86 -9.35
N TRP A 27 8.79 -5.13 -9.68
CA TRP A 27 7.89 -5.74 -10.63
C TRP A 27 6.96 -6.72 -9.91
N HIS A 28 5.71 -6.78 -10.38
CA HIS A 28 4.74 -7.76 -9.92
C HIS A 28 4.18 -8.56 -11.10
N TYR A 29 3.84 -9.83 -10.87
CA TYR A 29 2.95 -10.53 -11.79
C TYR A 29 1.57 -9.84 -11.78
N ALA A 30 0.85 -9.85 -12.90
CA ALA A 30 -0.54 -9.37 -13.00
C ALA A 30 -1.47 -10.22 -12.13
N GLN A 31 -1.46 -9.97 -10.83
CA GLN A 31 -2.19 -10.71 -9.82
C GLN A 31 -2.77 -9.71 -8.82
N THR A 32 -4.08 -9.78 -8.60
CA THR A 32 -4.72 -9.20 -7.42
C THR A 32 -4.27 -10.03 -6.20
N PRO A 33 -3.66 -9.45 -5.15
CA PRO A 33 -3.83 -8.06 -4.69
C PRO A 33 -2.71 -7.05 -5.06
N PHE A 34 -1.61 -7.47 -5.66
CA PHE A 34 -0.44 -6.59 -5.85
C PHE A 34 -0.70 -5.44 -6.82
N GLU A 35 -1.41 -5.71 -7.92
CA GLU A 35 -1.74 -4.70 -8.92
C GLU A 35 -2.56 -3.55 -8.31
N ASP A 36 -3.61 -3.89 -7.56
CA ASP A 36 -4.45 -2.88 -6.91
C ASP A 36 -3.67 -2.11 -5.84
N GLY A 37 -2.77 -2.78 -5.12
CA GLY A 37 -1.95 -2.16 -4.09
C GLY A 37 -0.98 -1.13 -4.67
N CYS A 38 -0.31 -1.49 -5.77
CA CYS A 38 0.55 -0.56 -6.50
C CYS A 38 -0.23 0.61 -7.08
N TYR A 39 -1.39 0.33 -7.68
CA TYR A 39 -2.23 1.36 -8.28
C TYR A 39 -2.79 2.35 -7.25
N VAL A 40 -3.30 1.87 -6.11
CA VAL A 40 -3.79 2.73 -5.02
C VAL A 40 -2.68 3.64 -4.50
N LEU A 41 -1.46 3.12 -4.31
CA LEU A 41 -0.32 3.95 -3.91
C LEU A 41 0.06 4.96 -4.99
N TRP A 42 -0.02 4.59 -6.26
CA TRP A 42 0.25 5.49 -7.37
C TRP A 42 -0.78 6.61 -7.46
N GLU A 43 -2.07 6.29 -7.34
CA GLU A 43 -3.22 7.22 -7.29
C GLU A 43 -3.07 8.23 -6.15
N LEU A 44 -2.61 7.79 -4.98
CA LEU A 44 -2.29 8.63 -3.82
C LEU A 44 -1.00 9.47 -3.99
N GLY A 45 -0.27 9.31 -5.10
CA GLY A 45 1.03 9.95 -5.31
C GLY A 45 2.13 9.45 -4.35
N ALA A 46 1.95 8.26 -3.77
CA ALA A 46 2.89 7.60 -2.87
C ALA A 46 3.77 6.53 -3.57
N ALA A 47 3.54 6.30 -4.86
CA ALA A 47 4.37 5.49 -5.72
C ALA A 47 4.59 6.18 -7.07
N MET A 48 5.57 5.70 -7.83
CA MET A 48 5.81 6.06 -9.22
C MET A 48 5.69 4.82 -10.09
N THR A 49 5.13 4.98 -11.28
CA THR A 49 5.29 4.02 -12.38
C THR A 49 6.22 4.60 -13.43
N LEU A 50 6.81 3.75 -14.26
CA LEU A 50 7.58 4.22 -15.41
C LEU A 50 6.64 4.58 -16.55
N VAL A 51 6.94 5.63 -17.29
CA VAL A 51 6.17 6.08 -18.45
C VAL A 51 7.12 6.22 -19.62
N GLU A 52 6.73 5.70 -20.79
CA GLU A 52 7.55 5.80 -21.99
C GLU A 52 7.56 7.24 -22.53
N THR A 53 8.76 7.77 -22.77
CA THR A 53 9.01 9.10 -23.33
C THR A 53 9.92 8.99 -24.54
N GLN A 54 10.06 10.09 -25.30
CA GLN A 54 10.99 10.13 -26.44
C GLN A 54 12.45 9.85 -26.06
N SER A 55 12.81 10.09 -24.79
CA SER A 55 14.16 9.90 -24.25
C SER A 55 14.34 8.59 -23.47
N GLY A 56 13.36 7.69 -23.47
CA GLY A 56 13.35 6.46 -22.67
C GLY A 56 12.26 6.49 -21.60
N PHE A 57 12.48 5.85 -20.46
CA PHE A 57 11.47 5.79 -19.38
C PHE A 57 11.67 6.90 -18.34
N GLU A 58 10.56 7.50 -17.90
CA GLU A 58 10.52 8.47 -16.80
C GLU A 58 9.58 7.98 -15.69
N GLY A 59 10.02 8.09 -14.44
CA GLY A 59 9.18 7.80 -13.28
C GLY A 59 8.17 8.90 -13.01
N MET A 60 6.87 8.58 -13.01
CA MET A 60 5.80 9.54 -12.74
C MET A 60 4.86 9.03 -11.66
N THR A 61 4.48 9.91 -10.74
CA THR A 61 3.31 9.73 -9.87
C THR A 61 2.01 9.95 -10.66
N HIS A 62 0.87 9.46 -10.17
CA HIS A 62 -0.40 9.64 -10.87
C HIS A 62 -0.77 11.14 -11.03
N PRO A 63 -0.58 12.02 -10.02
CA PRO A 63 -0.78 13.47 -10.21
C PRO A 63 0.09 14.08 -11.31
N GLN A 64 1.34 13.65 -11.46
CA GLN A 64 2.23 14.11 -12.54
C GLN A 64 1.77 13.61 -13.90
N TYR A 65 1.35 12.35 -13.98
CA TYR A 65 0.83 11.71 -15.18
C TYR A 65 -0.42 12.43 -15.72
N GLU A 66 -1.37 12.71 -14.83
CA GLU A 66 -2.60 13.45 -15.15
C GLU A 66 -2.30 14.90 -15.56
N LEU A 67 -1.40 15.58 -14.84
CA LEU A 67 -1.00 16.95 -15.17
C LEU A 67 -0.34 17.03 -16.55
N ALA A 68 0.47 16.04 -16.90
CA ALA A 68 1.11 15.92 -18.21
C ALA A 68 0.16 15.46 -19.32
N LYS A 69 -1.13 15.17 -18.99
CA LYS A 69 -2.17 14.71 -19.93
C LYS A 69 -1.73 13.48 -20.73
N ARG A 70 -1.05 12.55 -20.07
CA ARG A 70 -0.60 11.29 -20.66
C ARG A 70 -1.80 10.40 -20.96
N ARG A 71 -1.66 9.51 -21.93
CA ARG A 71 -2.75 8.59 -22.32
C ARG A 71 -2.60 7.28 -21.59
N ARG A 72 -3.70 6.81 -20.98
CA ARG A 72 -3.78 5.49 -20.34
C ARG A 72 -3.13 4.41 -21.20
N GLY A 73 -2.26 3.61 -20.59
CA GLY A 73 -1.46 2.58 -21.26
C GLY A 73 -0.07 3.05 -21.71
N GLU A 74 0.28 4.33 -21.53
CA GLU A 74 1.66 4.82 -21.72
C GLU A 74 2.57 4.52 -20.51
N GLU A 75 1.98 4.10 -19.38
CA GLU A 75 2.67 3.56 -18.22
C GLU A 75 3.18 2.13 -18.47
N ALA A 76 4.37 1.83 -17.96
CA ALA A 76 4.93 0.50 -17.95
C ALA A 76 4.11 -0.38 -17.03
N PHE A 77 3.53 -1.42 -17.62
CA PHE A 77 2.71 -2.36 -16.88
C PHE A 77 3.50 -3.02 -15.75
N ALA A 78 2.90 -3.00 -14.55
CA ALA A 78 3.36 -3.72 -13.37
C ALA A 78 4.74 -3.37 -12.79
N VAL A 79 5.30 -2.20 -13.14
CA VAL A 79 6.58 -1.72 -12.60
C VAL A 79 6.37 -0.45 -11.77
N TYR A 80 6.72 -0.52 -10.48
CA TYR A 80 6.48 0.55 -9.52
C TYR A 80 7.66 0.79 -8.57
N SER A 81 7.86 2.04 -8.19
CA SER A 81 8.75 2.45 -7.11
C SER A 81 7.93 3.07 -5.99
N PHE A 82 8.24 2.74 -4.74
CA PHE A 82 7.48 3.18 -3.57
C PHE A 82 8.24 4.24 -2.79
N PHE A 83 7.53 5.25 -2.28
CA PHE A 83 8.16 6.28 -1.46
C PHE A 83 8.42 5.83 -0.03
N GLU A 84 9.47 6.38 0.57
CA GLU A 84 9.76 6.21 2.00
C GLU A 84 8.69 6.90 2.86
N ALA A 85 8.56 6.46 4.10
CA ALA A 85 7.47 6.84 4.99
C ALA A 85 7.22 8.37 5.12
N PRO A 86 8.24 9.26 5.26
CA PRO A 86 7.99 10.69 5.31
C PRO A 86 7.34 11.24 4.05
N LYS A 87 7.79 10.76 2.88
CA LYS A 87 7.30 11.22 1.57
C LYS A 87 5.92 10.62 1.27
N THR A 88 5.68 9.35 1.60
CA THR A 88 4.35 8.72 1.51
C THR A 88 3.33 9.48 2.36
N ARG A 89 3.69 9.81 3.61
CA ARG A 89 2.81 10.60 4.49
C ARG A 89 2.49 11.97 3.89
N ALA A 90 3.50 12.66 3.36
CA ALA A 90 3.32 13.95 2.72
C ALA A 90 2.39 13.85 1.49
N SER A 91 2.55 12.83 0.64
CA SER A 91 1.69 12.59 -0.52
C SER A 91 0.23 12.37 -0.13
N VAL A 92 -0.02 11.49 0.84
CA VAL A 92 -1.39 11.20 1.31
C VAL A 92 -2.04 12.43 1.94
N LEU A 93 -1.28 13.24 2.69
CA LEU A 93 -1.79 14.51 3.24
C LEU A 93 -2.06 15.54 2.14
N ALA A 94 -1.24 15.60 1.10
CA ALA A 94 -1.41 16.51 -0.03
C ALA A 94 -2.60 16.12 -0.92
N TYR A 95 -3.01 14.84 -0.93
CA TYR A 95 -4.24 14.39 -1.59
C TYR A 95 -5.49 15.07 -1.00
N GLY A 96 -5.46 15.42 0.29
CA GLY A 96 -6.57 16.06 0.98
C GLY A 96 -7.58 15.05 1.52
N GLU A 97 -8.87 15.29 1.28
CA GLU A 97 -9.94 14.37 1.67
C GLU A 97 -9.96 13.16 0.72
N LEU A 98 -9.67 11.97 1.26
CA LEU A 98 -9.71 10.74 0.46
C LEU A 98 -11.17 10.29 0.25
N PRO A 99 -11.59 10.00 -0.99
CA PRO A 99 -12.88 9.37 -1.25
C PRO A 99 -13.02 8.05 -0.47
N ASP A 100 -14.20 7.79 0.10
CA ASP A 100 -14.48 6.56 0.85
C ASP A 100 -14.12 5.30 0.07
N ALA A 101 -14.37 5.29 -1.24
CA ALA A 101 -14.05 4.16 -2.12
C ALA A 101 -12.52 3.93 -2.24
N LEU A 102 -11.73 5.00 -2.28
CA LEU A 102 -10.27 4.90 -2.33
C LEU A 102 -9.71 4.44 -0.98
N PHE A 103 -10.27 4.96 0.12
CA PHE A 103 -9.90 4.52 1.46
C PHE A 103 -10.25 3.03 1.67
N ALA A 104 -11.43 2.59 1.24
CA ALA A 104 -11.84 1.19 1.33
C ALA A 104 -10.92 0.25 0.53
N ARG A 105 -10.52 0.63 -0.69
CA ARG A 105 -9.53 -0.11 -1.48
C ARG A 105 -8.17 -0.18 -0.79
N LEU A 106 -7.68 0.95 -0.26
CA LEU A 106 -6.43 1.00 0.49
C LEU A 106 -6.45 0.06 1.69
N LEU A 107 -7.55 0.06 2.44
CA LEU A 107 -7.74 -0.82 3.60
C LEU A 107 -7.75 -2.30 3.19
N ASP A 108 -8.59 -2.66 2.20
CA ASP A 108 -8.74 -4.03 1.69
C ASP A 108 -7.41 -4.59 1.19
N VAL A 109 -6.71 -3.83 0.35
CA VAL A 109 -5.45 -4.30 -0.24
C VAL A 109 -4.32 -4.34 0.78
N TYR A 110 -4.28 -3.42 1.75
CA TYR A 110 -3.35 -3.51 2.86
C TYR A 110 -3.57 -4.80 3.64
N LEU A 111 -4.82 -5.14 4.00
CA LEU A 111 -5.11 -6.32 4.81
C LEU A 111 -4.80 -7.61 4.07
N LYS A 112 -5.23 -7.74 2.81
CA LYS A 112 -4.89 -8.89 1.96
C LYS A 112 -3.38 -9.08 1.85
N THR A 113 -2.66 -8.01 1.52
CA THR A 113 -1.20 -8.09 1.38
C THR A 113 -0.51 -8.38 2.72
N ALA A 114 -0.96 -7.78 3.82
CA ALA A 114 -0.35 -7.94 5.12
C ALA A 114 -0.63 -9.28 5.79
N CYS A 115 -1.78 -9.90 5.51
CA CYS A 115 -2.17 -11.19 6.09
C CYS A 115 -1.72 -12.40 5.26
N GLU A 116 -1.66 -12.28 3.93
CA GLU A 116 -1.40 -13.43 3.05
C GLU A 116 0.01 -13.45 2.47
N TYR A 117 0.69 -12.30 2.40
CA TYR A 117 1.93 -12.16 1.63
C TYR A 117 3.08 -11.54 2.44
N GLY A 118 4.30 -11.71 1.90
CA GLY A 118 5.55 -11.22 2.50
C GLY A 118 6.46 -12.34 3.03
N PRO A 119 7.59 -11.99 3.65
CA PRO A 119 8.52 -12.96 4.22
C PRO A 119 7.85 -13.83 5.28
N GLU A 120 8.25 -15.10 5.37
CA GLU A 120 7.68 -16.05 6.34
C GLU A 120 7.80 -15.50 7.78
N GLY A 121 6.69 -15.56 8.52
CA GLY A 121 6.63 -15.11 9.92
C GLY A 121 6.35 -13.62 10.10
N THR A 122 6.17 -12.88 9.01
CA THR A 122 5.80 -11.44 9.05
C THR A 122 4.32 -11.19 8.80
N GLN A 123 3.55 -12.22 8.44
CA GLN A 123 2.12 -12.09 8.14
C GLN A 123 1.33 -11.71 9.39
N LEU A 124 0.38 -10.78 9.22
CA LEU A 124 -0.64 -10.52 10.24
C LEU A 124 -1.64 -11.68 10.26
N TYR A 125 -2.16 -12.00 11.44
CA TYR A 125 -3.18 -13.03 11.57
C TYR A 125 -4.51 -12.53 11.00
N SER A 126 -5.17 -13.31 10.14
CA SER A 126 -6.44 -12.95 9.50
C SER A 126 -7.68 -13.37 10.29
N GLY A 127 -7.54 -14.22 11.32
CA GLY A 127 -8.68 -14.73 12.08
C GLY A 127 -9.21 -13.78 13.15
N ARG A 128 -10.20 -14.25 13.92
CA ARG A 128 -10.87 -13.46 14.98
C ARG A 128 -10.22 -13.58 16.36
N GLU A 129 -9.29 -14.50 16.53
CA GLU A 129 -8.57 -14.70 17.78
C GLU A 129 -7.55 -13.58 18.00
N PRO A 130 -7.27 -13.18 19.26
CA PRO A 130 -6.18 -12.26 19.53
C PRO A 130 -4.84 -12.79 19.02
N PHE A 131 -3.99 -11.91 18.50
CA PHE A 131 -2.67 -12.24 17.99
C PHE A 131 -1.62 -11.20 18.40
N THR A 132 -0.34 -11.54 18.30
CA THR A 132 0.76 -10.59 18.50
C THR A 132 1.24 -10.11 17.13
N PRO A 133 1.11 -8.83 16.78
CA PRO A 133 1.60 -8.33 15.49
C PRO A 133 3.13 -8.39 15.44
N ALA A 134 3.68 -8.61 14.25
CA ALA A 134 5.12 -8.48 14.05
C ALA A 134 5.58 -7.03 14.31
N LEU A 135 6.84 -6.86 14.75
CA LEU A 135 7.37 -5.58 15.22
C LEU A 135 7.28 -4.48 14.16
N GLU A 136 7.45 -4.85 12.90
CA GLU A 136 7.38 -3.96 11.76
C GLU A 136 5.98 -3.43 11.45
N PHE A 137 4.91 -3.91 12.12
CA PHE A 137 3.54 -3.42 11.93
C PHE A 137 2.97 -2.68 13.14
N VAL A 138 3.75 -2.47 14.20
CA VAL A 138 3.26 -1.88 15.46
C VAL A 138 2.66 -0.47 15.24
N GLN A 139 3.24 0.33 14.34
CA GLN A 139 2.74 1.68 14.06
C GLN A 139 1.40 1.65 13.31
N GLU A 140 1.29 0.76 12.32
CA GLU A 140 0.08 0.54 11.54
C GLU A 140 -1.04 0.02 12.46
N ILE A 141 -0.73 -0.93 13.34
CA ILE A 141 -1.65 -1.47 14.33
C ILE A 141 -2.11 -0.39 15.32
N ALA A 142 -1.23 0.48 15.79
CA ALA A 142 -1.62 1.62 16.62
C ALA A 142 -2.64 2.53 15.89
N ALA A 143 -2.48 2.73 14.58
CA ALA A 143 -3.44 3.47 13.78
C ALA A 143 -4.78 2.75 13.63
N PHE A 144 -4.78 1.42 13.50
CA PHE A 144 -6.01 0.61 13.50
C PHE A 144 -6.76 0.71 14.83
N ILE A 145 -6.06 0.63 15.95
CA ILE A 145 -6.63 0.77 17.29
C ILE A 145 -7.24 2.16 17.47
N ALA A 146 -6.49 3.22 17.13
CA ALA A 146 -6.96 4.60 17.27
C ALA A 146 -8.23 4.90 16.44
N CYS A 147 -8.47 4.15 15.37
CA CYS A 147 -9.66 4.29 14.52
C CYS A 147 -10.75 3.24 14.82
N GLY A 148 -10.54 2.38 15.82
CA GLY A 148 -11.47 1.36 16.26
C GLY A 148 -11.65 0.22 15.26
N TYR A 149 -10.63 -0.07 14.45
CA TYR A 149 -10.57 -1.24 13.57
C TYR A 149 -9.94 -2.46 14.26
N ALA A 150 -9.18 -2.22 15.32
CA ALA A 150 -8.60 -3.24 16.19
C ALA A 150 -8.75 -2.83 17.66
N GLU A 151 -8.60 -3.79 18.56
CA GLU A 151 -8.70 -3.60 20.01
C GLU A 151 -7.49 -4.24 20.70
N GLU A 152 -7.02 -3.58 21.77
CA GLU A 152 -6.00 -4.15 22.65
C GLU A 152 -6.63 -5.21 23.58
N CYS A 153 -6.01 -6.38 23.64
CA CYS A 153 -6.37 -7.51 24.47
C CYS A 153 -5.14 -7.92 25.31
N GLY A 154 -4.80 -7.08 26.30
CA GLY A 154 -3.55 -7.24 27.04
C GLY A 154 -2.36 -6.86 26.15
N ASN A 155 -1.42 -7.79 25.94
CA ASN A 155 -0.29 -7.61 25.01
C ASN A 155 -0.58 -8.08 23.58
N MET A 156 -1.82 -8.51 23.31
CA MET A 156 -2.28 -9.00 22.02
C MET A 156 -3.28 -8.03 21.40
N ILE A 157 -3.53 -8.20 20.11
CA ILE A 157 -4.44 -7.39 19.32
C ILE A 157 -5.53 -8.27 18.76
N ARG A 158 -6.76 -7.76 18.73
CA ARG A 158 -7.90 -8.42 18.10
C ARG A 158 -8.51 -7.49 17.06
N TRP A 159 -8.83 -8.04 15.90
CA TRP A 159 -9.61 -7.34 14.88
C TRP A 159 -11.05 -7.07 15.35
N SER A 160 -11.54 -5.86 15.11
CA SER A 160 -12.93 -5.49 15.39
C SER A 160 -13.88 -5.93 14.27
N ASP A 161 -15.18 -5.90 14.51
CA ASP A 161 -16.16 -6.20 13.45
C ASP A 161 -16.12 -5.19 12.28
N LYS A 162 -15.52 -4.00 12.44
CA LYS A 162 -15.35 -3.04 11.34
C LYS A 162 -14.45 -3.54 10.22
N ILE A 163 -13.51 -4.42 10.56
CA ILE A 163 -12.54 -4.96 9.62
C ILE A 163 -12.99 -6.32 9.07
N ALA A 164 -14.01 -6.95 9.67
CA ALA A 164 -14.45 -8.31 9.36
C ALA A 164 -15.07 -8.49 7.96
N SER A 165 -15.34 -7.41 7.22
CA SER A 165 -15.72 -7.49 5.80
C SER A 165 -14.53 -7.42 4.84
N ALA A 166 -13.34 -7.09 5.35
CA ALA A 166 -12.11 -6.88 4.59
C ALA A 166 -11.04 -7.95 4.87
N ILE A 167 -11.28 -8.86 5.81
CA ILE A 167 -10.42 -10.01 6.16
C ILE A 167 -11.24 -11.30 6.11
#